data_AF-A0A7R7ZL20-F1
#
_entry.id   AF-A0A7R7ZL20-F1
#
_cell.length_a   1.000
_cell.length_b   1.000
_cell.length_c   1.000
_cell.angle_alpha   90.00
_cell.angle_beta   90.00
_cell.angle_gamma   90.00
#
_symmetry.space_group_name_H-M   'P 1'
#
loop_
_entity.id
_entity.type
_entity.pdbx_description
1 polymer ?
#
loop_
_entity_poly.entity_id
_entity_poly.type
_entity_poly.pdbx_seq_one_letter_code
_entity_poly.pdbx_strand_id
1 'polypeptide(L)'
;MRCWNLAICVLGPVVETHLDIFTALALRKVKEWKPDYDEYTEDPTGSTEPFKILAFRNLIQKCQNKERKKVPQGNPRPTLPFSRPLYLPYEIRCLILDCLDYTDIPILKSAVQYHIGESYWRARMAFYLIGINDELSRIENEEIAWEHLCLETEKLDATTDIFKTCRRAIRILTVIKEKLFKMLHEGYIPALKDVINDVQGDDTGILGLG
;
A
#
# COMPACT_ATOMS: atom_id res chain seq x y z
N MET A 1 4.53 6.35 12.10
CA MET A 1 3.28 5.65 11.72
C MET A 1 2.57 5.17 12.98
N ARG A 2 1.28 5.48 13.15
CA ARG A 2 0.46 4.81 14.17
C ARG A 2 -0.14 3.58 13.51
N CYS A 3 0.30 2.37 13.87
CA CYS A 3 -0.16 1.10 13.30
C CYS A 3 -1.71 0.96 13.28
N TRP A 4 -2.37 1.65 14.21
CA TRP A 4 -3.82 1.77 14.29
C TRP A 4 -4.47 2.45 13.07
N ASN A 5 -3.88 3.53 12.53
CA ASN A 5 -4.44 4.21 11.36
C ASN A 5 -4.41 3.31 10.13
N LEU A 6 -3.34 2.52 9.97
CA LEU A 6 -3.22 1.52 8.92
C LEU A 6 -4.32 0.45 9.04
N ALA A 7 -4.58 -0.03 10.27
CA ALA A 7 -5.67 -0.98 10.53
C ALA A 7 -7.03 -0.38 10.17
N ILE A 8 -7.33 0.87 10.57
CA ILE A 8 -8.58 1.55 10.19
C ILE A 8 -8.70 1.70 8.67
N CYS A 9 -7.62 2.12 7.98
CA CYS A 9 -7.65 2.28 6.53
C CYS A 9 -7.96 0.97 5.80
N VAL A 10 -7.43 -0.16 6.28
CA VAL A 10 -7.62 -1.46 5.62
C VAL A 10 -8.95 -2.10 6.02
N LEU A 11 -9.23 -2.21 7.32
CA LEU A 11 -10.40 -2.91 7.84
C LEU A 11 -11.68 -2.07 7.84
N GLY A 12 -11.56 -0.74 7.82
CA GLY A 12 -12.67 0.19 7.96
C GLY A 12 -13.07 0.42 9.41
N PRO A 13 -14.11 1.26 9.66
CA PRO A 13 -14.54 1.63 11.03
C PRO A 13 -15.09 0.45 11.84
N VAL A 14 -15.44 -0.66 11.18
CA VAL A 14 -15.93 -1.90 11.83
C VAL A 14 -14.92 -2.49 12.81
N VAL A 15 -13.63 -2.18 12.65
CA VAL A 15 -12.59 -2.65 13.59
C VAL A 15 -12.75 -2.00 14.98
N GLU A 16 -13.31 -0.80 15.05
CA GLU A 16 -13.51 -0.08 16.31
C GLU A 16 -14.64 -0.69 17.13
N THR A 17 -15.66 -1.25 16.47
CA THR A 17 -16.81 -1.89 17.12
C THR A 17 -16.55 -3.35 17.50
N HIS A 18 -15.54 -3.98 16.89
CA HIS A 18 -15.21 -5.40 17.09
C HIS A 18 -13.72 -5.63 17.39
N LEU A 19 -13.18 -4.80 18.31
CA LEU A 19 -11.76 -4.79 18.66
C LEU A 19 -11.29 -6.12 19.25
N ASP A 20 -12.15 -6.78 20.02
CA ASP A 20 -11.92 -8.10 20.61
C ASP A 20 -11.71 -9.18 19.55
N ILE A 21 -12.56 -9.23 18.52
CA ILE A 21 -12.44 -10.17 17.40
C ILE A 21 -11.20 -9.87 16.58
N PHE A 22 -10.96 -8.58 16.28
CA PHE A 22 -9.75 -8.16 15.59
C PHE A 22 -8.49 -8.58 16.33
N THR A 23 -8.43 -8.33 17.65
CA THR A 23 -7.28 -8.66 18.49
C THR A 23 -7.06 -10.16 18.54
N ALA A 24 -8.12 -10.96 18.70
CA ALA A 24 -8.06 -12.41 18.65
C ALA A 24 -7.49 -12.92 17.31
N LEU A 25 -7.98 -12.38 16.18
CA LEU A 25 -7.49 -12.75 14.85
C LEU A 25 -6.03 -12.33 14.61
N ALA A 26 -5.65 -11.14 15.07
CA ALA A 26 -4.28 -10.65 14.99
C ALA A 26 -3.33 -11.52 15.80
N LEU A 27 -3.68 -11.86 17.04
CA LEU A 27 -2.89 -12.75 17.91
C LEU A 27 -2.73 -14.14 17.30
N ARG A 28 -3.82 -14.74 16.78
CA ARG A 28 -3.74 -16.02 16.09
C ARG A 28 -2.83 -15.93 14.86
N LYS A 29 -2.87 -14.82 14.11
CA LYS A 29 -1.98 -14.61 12.97
C LYS A 29 -0.52 -14.45 13.36
N VAL A 30 -0.22 -13.84 14.50
CA VAL A 30 1.14 -13.79 15.05
C VAL A 30 1.60 -15.19 15.47
N LYS A 31 0.72 -16.03 16.04
CA LYS A 31 1.05 -17.43 16.37
C LYS A 31 1.29 -18.31 15.13
N GLU A 32 0.46 -18.16 14.10
CA GLU A 32 0.61 -18.85 12.81
C GLU A 32 1.84 -18.38 12.02
N TRP A 33 2.45 -17.27 12.44
CA TRP A 33 3.57 -16.68 11.72
C TRP A 33 4.83 -17.51 11.89
N LYS A 34 5.32 -18.07 10.79
CA LYS A 34 6.68 -18.56 10.68
C LYS A 34 7.54 -17.45 10.08
N PRO A 35 8.63 -17.02 10.72
CA PRO A 35 9.58 -16.13 10.08
C PRO A 35 10.11 -16.84 8.83
N ASP A 36 9.99 -16.19 7.69
CA ASP A 36 10.60 -16.66 6.46
C ASP A 36 12.11 -16.46 6.62
N TYR A 37 12.88 -17.53 6.66
CA TYR A 37 14.31 -17.49 7.03
C TYR A 37 15.17 -16.74 6.00
N ASP A 38 14.67 -16.50 4.78
CA ASP A 38 15.30 -15.64 3.77
C ASP A 38 15.05 -14.13 4.03
N GLU A 39 14.27 -13.77 5.05
CA GLU A 39 13.78 -12.41 5.27
C GLU A 39 14.56 -11.62 6.32
N TYR A 40 15.55 -12.24 6.97
CA TYR A 40 16.57 -11.59 7.79
C TYR A 40 17.90 -11.52 7.03
N THR A 41 17.92 -10.86 5.86
CA THR A 41 19.14 -10.13 5.53
C THR A 41 19.20 -8.97 6.51
N GLU A 42 19.98 -9.16 7.58
CA GLU A 42 20.48 -8.06 8.38
C GLU A 42 20.94 -6.98 7.40
N ASP A 43 20.26 -5.83 7.44
CA ASP A 43 20.82 -4.61 6.86
C ASP A 43 22.18 -4.43 7.56
N PRO A 44 23.32 -4.54 6.86
CA PRO A 44 24.64 -4.42 7.49
C PRO A 44 24.79 -3.04 8.15
N THR A 45 23.97 -2.10 7.71
CA THR A 45 23.66 -0.86 8.37
C THR A 45 22.51 -1.10 9.33
N GLY A 46 22.81 -1.35 10.61
CA GLY A 46 21.83 -1.38 11.70
C GLY A 46 21.15 -0.02 11.94
N SER A 47 20.53 0.56 10.90
CA SER A 47 19.73 1.76 10.96
C SER A 47 18.28 1.36 10.82
N THR A 48 17.63 1.27 11.97
CA THR A 48 16.28 1.75 12.27
C THR A 48 15.65 2.58 11.15
N GLU A 49 14.34 2.46 10.98
CA GLU A 49 13.46 3.21 10.06
C GLU A 49 13.39 4.74 10.35
N PRO A 50 14.29 5.59 9.81
CA PRO A 50 13.85 6.89 9.31
C PRO A 50 14.37 7.28 7.92
N PHE A 51 15.33 6.54 7.34
CA PHE A 51 15.90 6.88 6.02
C PHE A 51 14.96 6.61 4.85
N LYS A 52 14.04 5.64 5.00
CA LYS A 52 13.10 5.21 3.95
C LYS A 52 11.95 6.21 3.74
N ILE A 53 11.48 6.84 4.82
CA ILE A 53 10.54 7.98 4.77
C ILE A 53 11.21 9.19 4.11
N LEU A 54 12.51 9.41 4.34
CA LEU A 54 13.23 10.53 3.77
C LEU A 54 13.39 10.43 2.25
N ALA A 55 13.64 9.24 1.71
CA ALA A 55 13.71 9.02 0.26
C ALA A 55 12.37 9.31 -0.45
N PHE A 56 11.27 8.81 0.11
CA PHE A 56 9.93 9.09 -0.40
C PHE A 56 9.53 10.57 -0.23
N ARG A 57 9.87 11.18 0.91
CA ARG A 57 9.65 12.61 1.16
C ARG A 57 10.46 13.50 0.22
N ASN A 58 11.72 13.14 -0.05
CA ASN A 58 12.55 13.81 -1.04
C ASN A 58 11.96 13.64 -2.45
N LEU A 59 11.32 12.51 -2.74
CA LEU A 59 10.63 12.30 -4.02
C LEU A 59 9.42 13.21 -4.16
N ILE A 60 8.57 13.31 -3.13
CA ILE A 60 7.45 14.25 -3.08
C ILE A 60 7.96 15.68 -3.30
N GLN A 61 9.01 16.09 -2.59
CA GLN A 61 9.59 17.43 -2.70
C GLN A 61 10.20 17.70 -4.09
N LYS A 62 10.83 16.70 -4.71
CA LYS A 62 11.33 16.81 -6.08
C LYS A 62 10.20 16.96 -7.10
N CYS A 63 9.06 16.30 -6.89
CA CYS A 63 7.89 16.42 -7.76
C CYS A 63 7.28 17.83 -7.66
N GLN A 64 7.13 18.36 -6.44
CA GLN A 64 6.66 19.73 -6.19
C GLN A 64 7.54 20.79 -6.89
N ASN A 65 8.86 20.63 -6.86
CA ASN A 65 9.80 21.59 -7.46
C ASN A 65 9.88 21.52 -9.00
N LYS A 66 9.48 20.40 -9.61
CA LYS A 66 9.52 20.20 -11.07
C LYS A 66 8.39 20.95 -11.78
N GLU A 67 7.20 21.02 -11.19
CA GLU A 67 6.07 21.76 -11.78
C GLU A 67 6.29 23.28 -11.74
N ARG A 68 6.95 23.79 -10.69
CA ARG A 68 7.37 25.21 -10.62
C ARG A 68 8.36 25.62 -11.73
N LYS A 69 8.97 24.67 -12.45
CA LYS A 69 10.03 24.93 -13.45
C LYS A 69 9.67 24.57 -14.89
N LYS A 70 8.42 24.31 -15.25
CA LYS A 70 8.06 24.03 -16.65
C LYS A 70 6.77 24.72 -17.11
N VAL A 71 6.95 25.82 -17.84
CA VAL A 71 6.25 26.03 -19.11
C VAL A 71 7.33 26.26 -20.17
N PRO A 72 7.52 25.29 -21.07
CA PRO A 72 7.50 25.64 -22.48
C PRO A 72 6.31 24.94 -23.12
N GLN A 73 5.41 25.75 -23.69
CA GLN A 73 4.41 25.28 -24.66
C GLN A 73 5.17 24.57 -25.79
N GLY A 74 5.12 23.24 -25.78
CA GLY A 74 5.73 22.39 -26.79
C GLY A 74 4.67 21.94 -27.79
N ASN A 75 4.78 22.47 -29.01
CA ASN A 75 4.14 22.16 -30.29
C ASN A 75 3.08 21.05 -30.36
N PRO A 76 1.97 21.27 -31.11
CA PRO A 76 0.97 20.24 -31.36
C PRO A 76 1.63 19.03 -32.02
N ARG A 77 1.64 17.89 -31.30
CA ARG A 77 2.16 16.63 -31.80
C ARG A 77 1.24 16.09 -32.91
N PRO A 78 1.79 15.44 -33.94
CA PRO A 78 1.00 14.91 -35.04
C PRO A 78 -0.03 13.89 -34.50
N THR A 79 -1.29 14.11 -34.87
CA THR A 79 -2.42 13.21 -34.63
C THR A 79 -2.14 11.88 -35.33
N LEU A 80 -1.66 10.90 -34.57
CA LEU A 80 -1.69 9.50 -34.98
C LEU A 80 -3.17 9.08 -35.15
N PRO A 81 -3.48 8.19 -36.10
CA PRO A 81 -4.84 7.70 -36.27
C PRO A 81 -5.31 7.07 -34.95
N PHE A 82 -6.49 7.50 -34.49
CA PHE A 82 -7.11 7.11 -33.23
C PHE A 82 -6.90 5.62 -32.92
N SER A 83 -6.05 5.35 -31.92
CA SER A 83 -5.79 3.99 -31.46
C SER A 83 -7.09 3.39 -30.92
N ARG A 84 -7.47 2.21 -31.40
CA ARG A 84 -8.70 1.47 -30.97
C ARG A 84 -8.93 1.42 -29.45
N PRO A 85 -7.89 1.36 -28.59
CA PRO A 85 -8.11 1.35 -27.14
C PRO A 85 -8.71 2.65 -26.58
N LEU A 86 -8.66 3.78 -27.30
CA LEU A 86 -9.31 5.04 -26.91
C LEU A 86 -10.85 4.93 -26.88
N TYR A 87 -11.44 3.99 -27.62
CA TYR A 87 -12.89 3.75 -27.62
C TYR A 87 -13.37 2.95 -26.40
N LEU A 88 -12.46 2.43 -25.58
CA LEU A 88 -12.84 1.71 -24.38
C LEU A 88 -13.40 2.68 -23.32
N PRO A 89 -14.41 2.25 -22.53
CA PRO A 89 -14.86 2.99 -21.37
C PRO A 89 -13.71 3.30 -20.41
N TYR A 90 -13.82 4.41 -19.68
CA TYR A 90 -12.76 4.89 -18.79
C TYR A 90 -12.34 3.82 -17.77
N GLU A 91 -13.31 3.11 -17.21
CA GLU A 91 -13.12 2.06 -16.20
C GLU A 91 -12.29 0.90 -16.78
N ILE A 92 -12.57 0.51 -18.03
CA ILE A 92 -11.81 -0.56 -18.70
C ILE A 92 -10.37 -0.10 -18.96
N ARG A 93 -10.15 1.18 -19.29
CA ARG A 93 -8.81 1.72 -19.44
C ARG A 93 -8.04 1.72 -18.12
N CYS A 94 -8.69 2.08 -17.01
CA CYS A 94 -8.10 1.97 -15.67
C CYS A 94 -7.72 0.53 -15.34
N LEU A 95 -8.59 -0.44 -15.60
CA LEU A 95 -8.29 -1.86 -15.38
C LEU A 95 -7.09 -2.36 -16.21
N ILE A 96 -6.98 -1.91 -17.47
CA ILE A 96 -5.81 -2.24 -18.30
C ILE A 96 -4.55 -1.66 -17.66
N LEU A 97 -4.58 -0.42 -17.18
CA LEU A 97 -3.43 0.21 -16.55
C LEU A 97 -3.08 -0.47 -15.21
N ASP A 98 -4.06 -0.96 -14.45
CA ASP A 98 -3.84 -1.70 -13.21
C ASP A 98 -3.08 -3.02 -13.44
N CYS A 99 -3.10 -3.56 -14.66
CA CYS A 99 -2.31 -4.73 -15.04
C CYS A 99 -0.86 -4.40 -15.45
N LEU A 100 -0.49 -3.12 -15.53
CA LEU A 100 0.82 -2.68 -16.00
C LEU A 100 1.65 -2.11 -14.86
N ASP A 101 2.97 -2.25 -14.95
CA ASP A 101 3.90 -1.64 -14.01
C ASP A 101 4.41 -0.27 -14.50
N TYR A 102 5.27 0.35 -13.67
CA TYR A 102 5.83 1.66 -13.95
C TYR A 102 6.69 1.73 -15.23
N THR A 103 7.17 0.59 -15.75
CA THR A 103 7.98 0.51 -16.97
C THR A 103 7.12 0.44 -18.22
N ASP A 104 6.01 -0.29 -18.16
CA ASP A 104 5.11 -0.50 -19.29
C ASP A 104 4.14 0.68 -19.52
N ILE A 105 3.75 1.37 -18.46
CA ILE A 105 2.82 2.50 -18.55
C ILE A 105 3.29 3.60 -19.52
N PRO A 106 4.54 4.12 -19.44
CA PRO A 106 5.03 5.12 -20.38
C PRO A 106 5.00 4.65 -21.84
N ILE A 107 5.28 3.36 -22.08
CA ILE A 107 5.27 2.74 -23.41
C ILE A 107 3.85 2.75 -23.96
N LEU A 108 2.88 2.23 -23.20
CA LEU A 108 1.47 2.22 -23.58
C LEU A 108 0.94 3.65 -23.82
N LYS A 109 1.27 4.59 -22.94
CA LYS A 109 0.87 6.00 -23.10
C LYS A 109 1.43 6.61 -24.38
N SER A 110 2.67 6.30 -24.74
CA SER A 110 3.28 6.80 -25.98
C SER A 110 2.61 6.22 -27.24
N ALA A 111 2.18 4.95 -27.18
CA ALA A 111 1.57 4.24 -28.30
C ALA A 111 0.09 4.61 -28.50
N VAL A 112 -0.65 4.84 -27.41
CA VAL A 112 -2.12 5.03 -27.44
C VAL A 112 -2.51 6.49 -27.23
N GLN A 113 -1.59 7.34 -26.78
CA GLN A 113 -1.87 8.71 -26.34
C GLN A 113 -2.97 8.77 -25.27
N TYR A 114 -2.96 7.79 -24.35
CA TYR A 114 -3.93 7.73 -23.26
C TYR A 114 -3.84 8.98 -22.37
N HIS A 115 -4.93 9.71 -22.29
CA HIS A 115 -5.15 10.71 -21.26
C HIS A 115 -5.92 10.06 -20.10
N ILE A 116 -5.32 10.07 -18.92
CA ILE A 116 -5.87 9.45 -17.71
C ILE A 116 -5.94 10.53 -16.64
N GLY A 117 -7.12 10.68 -16.03
CA GLY A 117 -7.38 11.71 -15.04
C GLY A 117 -6.57 11.49 -13.76
N GLU A 118 -6.35 12.58 -13.02
CA GLU A 118 -5.63 12.54 -11.75
C GLU A 118 -6.29 11.62 -10.71
N SER A 119 -7.61 11.45 -10.77
CA SER A 119 -8.35 10.58 -9.85
C SER A 119 -7.86 9.13 -9.88
N TYR A 120 -7.53 8.62 -11.07
CA TYR A 120 -6.94 7.29 -11.21
C TYR A 120 -5.56 7.22 -10.54
N TRP A 121 -4.69 8.20 -10.81
CA TRP A 121 -3.35 8.24 -10.23
C TRP A 121 -3.40 8.36 -8.70
N ARG A 122 -4.31 9.17 -8.16
CA ARG A 122 -4.57 9.25 -6.71
C ARG A 122 -5.04 7.92 -6.15
N ALA A 123 -5.96 7.24 -6.83
CA ALA A 123 -6.46 5.93 -6.39
C ALA A 123 -5.35 4.87 -6.38
N ARG A 124 -4.54 4.81 -7.43
CA ARG A 124 -3.39 3.89 -7.53
C ARG A 124 -2.31 4.20 -6.50
N MET A 125 -2.06 5.48 -6.26
CA MET A 125 -1.13 5.98 -5.26
C MET A 125 -1.60 5.73 -3.82
N ALA A 126 -2.91 5.56 -3.60
CA ALA A 126 -3.52 5.50 -2.27
C ALA A 126 -2.79 4.51 -1.35
N PHE A 127 -2.33 3.39 -1.89
CA PHE A 127 -1.51 2.39 -1.18
C PHE A 127 -0.24 2.98 -0.54
N TYR A 128 0.53 3.77 -1.30
CA TYR A 128 1.81 4.35 -0.85
C TYR A 128 1.62 5.50 0.14
N LEU A 129 0.42 6.08 0.16
CA LEU A 129 0.04 7.18 1.04
C LEU A 129 -0.41 6.71 2.42
N ILE A 130 -0.73 5.43 2.58
CA ILE A 130 -1.24 4.91 3.84
C ILE A 130 -0.19 5.10 4.94
N GLY A 131 -0.57 5.79 6.02
CA GLY A 131 0.30 6.08 7.15
C GLY A 131 1.13 7.35 7.02
N ILE A 132 1.01 8.09 5.90
CA ILE A 132 1.61 9.41 5.65
C ILE A 132 0.53 10.51 5.60
N ASN A 133 -0.74 10.17 5.91
CA ASN A 133 -1.89 11.09 5.92
C ASN A 133 -1.64 12.41 6.66
N ASP A 134 -0.92 12.38 7.78
CA ASP A 134 -0.59 13.60 8.53
C ASP A 134 0.34 14.54 7.72
N GLU A 135 1.25 13.99 6.91
CA GLU A 135 2.06 14.78 5.98
C GLU A 135 1.28 15.15 4.70
N LEU A 136 0.29 14.35 4.29
CA LEU A 136 -0.55 14.61 3.12
C LEU A 136 -1.52 15.77 3.28
N SER A 137 -1.98 16.05 4.50
CA SER A 137 -2.77 17.27 4.77
C SER A 137 -2.05 18.57 4.36
N ARG A 138 -0.71 18.53 4.23
CA ARG A 138 0.10 19.64 3.68
C ARG A 138 0.22 19.60 2.16
N ILE A 139 0.03 18.43 1.57
CA ILE A 139 0.19 18.11 0.15
C ILE A 139 -1.12 18.36 -0.63
N GLU A 140 -2.29 18.20 0.01
CA GLU A 140 -3.61 18.45 -0.60
C GLU A 140 -3.82 19.88 -1.13
N ASN A 141 -3.04 20.85 -0.65
CA ASN A 141 -3.10 22.25 -1.09
C ASN A 141 -2.11 22.60 -2.22
N GLU A 142 -1.33 21.63 -2.73
CA GLU A 142 -0.31 21.88 -3.75
C GLU A 142 -0.65 21.19 -5.09
N GLU A 143 -0.36 21.87 -6.19
CA GLU A 143 -0.35 21.25 -7.53
C GLU A 143 0.73 20.16 -7.55
N ILE A 144 0.29 18.92 -7.73
CA ILE A 144 1.17 17.75 -7.75
C ILE A 144 0.85 16.96 -8.99
N ALA A 145 1.88 16.72 -9.80
CA ALA A 145 1.87 15.74 -10.87
C ALA A 145 1.70 14.31 -10.32
N TRP A 146 0.46 13.91 -9.99
CA TRP A 146 0.11 12.62 -9.40
C TRP A 146 0.62 11.44 -10.22
N GLU A 147 0.57 11.53 -11.54
CA GLU A 147 1.12 10.50 -12.43
C GLU A 147 2.63 10.31 -12.22
N HIS A 148 3.40 11.40 -12.25
CA HIS A 148 4.85 11.33 -12.10
C HIS A 148 5.22 10.81 -10.71
N LEU A 149 4.51 11.26 -9.67
CA LEU A 149 4.70 10.75 -8.32
C LEU A 149 4.42 9.24 -8.27
N CYS A 150 3.34 8.76 -8.90
CA CYS A 150 2.98 7.33 -8.98
C CYS A 150 4.10 6.49 -9.57
N LEU A 151 4.53 6.85 -10.77
CA LEU A 151 5.53 6.06 -11.48
C LEU A 151 6.88 6.06 -10.78
N GLU A 152 7.32 7.19 -10.23
CA GLU A 152 8.57 7.24 -9.48
C GLU A 152 8.48 6.50 -8.14
N THR A 153 7.32 6.46 -7.51
CA THR A 153 7.10 5.73 -6.26
C THR A 153 7.11 4.22 -6.51
N GLU A 154 6.43 3.75 -7.55
CA GLU A 154 6.46 2.35 -7.97
C GLU A 154 7.88 1.91 -8.34
N LYS A 155 8.62 2.76 -9.07
CA LYS A 155 10.03 2.52 -9.37
C LYS A 155 10.89 2.43 -8.11
N LEU A 156 10.69 3.35 -7.17
CA LEU A 156 11.40 3.34 -5.89
C LEU A 156 11.09 2.04 -5.13
N ASP A 157 9.83 1.66 -5.07
CA ASP A 157 9.37 0.44 -4.42
C ASP A 157 9.98 -0.83 -5.03
N ALA A 158 10.06 -0.89 -6.37
CA ALA A 158 10.67 -2.00 -7.10
C ALA A 158 12.19 -2.11 -6.91
N THR A 159 12.86 -1.02 -6.52
CA THR A 159 14.33 -0.96 -6.45
C THR A 159 14.91 -0.97 -5.05
N THR A 160 14.14 -0.61 -4.02
CA THR A 160 14.67 -0.34 -2.67
C THR A 160 13.91 -1.06 -1.55
N ASP A 161 12.87 -1.83 -1.88
CA ASP A 161 12.02 -2.52 -0.89
C ASP A 161 11.49 -1.59 0.21
N ILE A 162 11.41 -0.28 -0.06
CA ILE A 162 11.05 0.73 0.93
C ILE A 162 9.64 0.48 1.50
N PHE A 163 8.72 -0.03 0.68
CA PHE A 163 7.36 -0.33 1.11
C PHE A 163 7.17 -1.82 1.45
N LYS A 164 8.23 -2.64 1.54
CA LYS A 164 8.13 -4.08 1.84
C LYS A 164 7.40 -4.34 3.16
N THR A 165 7.77 -3.64 4.24
CA THR A 165 7.09 -3.74 5.54
C THR A 165 5.63 -3.32 5.45
N CYS A 166 5.32 -2.24 4.73
CA CYS A 166 3.95 -1.76 4.54
C CYS A 166 3.09 -2.75 3.74
N ARG A 167 3.61 -3.28 2.62
CA ARG A 167 2.96 -4.34 1.82
C ARG A 167 2.67 -5.57 2.67
N ARG A 168 3.63 -5.98 3.48
CA ARG A 168 3.47 -7.12 4.40
C ARG A 168 2.37 -6.87 5.41
N ALA A 169 2.41 -5.72 6.09
CA ALA A 169 1.38 -5.35 7.06
C ALA A 169 -0.01 -5.32 6.42
N ILE A 170 -0.14 -4.74 5.22
CA ILE A 170 -1.40 -4.68 4.48
C ILE A 170 -1.87 -6.09 4.09
N ARG A 171 -0.99 -6.96 3.58
CA ARG A 171 -1.35 -8.36 3.27
C ARG A 171 -1.91 -9.08 4.51
N ILE A 172 -1.24 -8.94 5.66
CA ILE A 172 -1.71 -9.54 6.92
C ILE A 172 -3.08 -8.98 7.31
N LEU A 173 -3.24 -7.66 7.26
CA LEU A 173 -4.49 -6.98 7.61
C LEU A 173 -5.63 -7.34 6.65
N THR A 174 -5.36 -7.54 5.35
CA THR A 174 -6.37 -8.00 4.37
C THR A 174 -6.84 -9.42 4.69
N VAL A 175 -5.94 -10.33 5.07
CA VAL A 175 -6.34 -11.68 5.51
C VAL A 175 -7.16 -11.63 6.80
N ILE A 176 -6.78 -10.76 7.76
CA ILE A 176 -7.56 -10.55 8.98
C ILE A 176 -8.94 -9.98 8.64
N LYS A 177 -9.01 -9.02 7.71
CA LYS A 177 -10.26 -8.41 7.23
C LYS A 177 -11.21 -9.47 6.68
N GLU A 178 -10.76 -10.32 5.77
CA GLU A 178 -11.59 -11.39 5.20
C GLU A 178 -12.13 -12.33 6.28
N LYS A 179 -11.30 -12.75 7.24
CA LYS A 179 -11.73 -13.58 8.36
C LYS A 179 -12.73 -12.85 9.27
N LEU A 180 -12.47 -11.58 9.58
CA LEU A 180 -13.35 -10.74 10.40
C LEU A 180 -14.74 -10.65 9.77
N PHE A 181 -14.83 -10.27 8.49
CA PHE A 181 -16.11 -10.15 7.80
C PHE A 181 -16.86 -11.48 7.70
N LYS A 182 -16.13 -12.57 7.47
CA LYS A 182 -16.72 -13.92 7.48
C LYS A 182 -17.34 -14.25 8.83
N MET A 183 -16.62 -14.01 9.92
CA MET A 183 -17.09 -14.30 11.29
C MET A 183 -18.26 -13.41 11.72
N LEU A 184 -18.23 -12.13 11.33
CA LEU A 184 -19.35 -11.22 11.55
C LEU A 184 -20.61 -11.67 10.79
N HIS A 185 -20.45 -12.19 9.57
CA HIS A 185 -21.56 -12.74 8.79
C HIS A 185 -22.09 -14.05 9.39
N GLU A 186 -21.21 -14.90 9.92
CA GLU A 186 -21.57 -16.21 10.50
C GLU A 186 -22.06 -16.11 11.96
N GLY A 187 -21.98 -14.93 12.58
CA GLY A 187 -22.41 -14.70 13.98
C GLY A 187 -21.52 -15.39 15.02
N TYR A 188 -20.34 -15.88 14.63
CA TYR A 188 -19.40 -16.55 15.52
C TYR A 188 -18.36 -15.56 16.06
N ILE A 189 -18.40 -15.32 17.37
CA ILE A 189 -17.48 -14.43 18.09
C ILE A 189 -16.68 -15.28 19.08
N PRO A 190 -15.40 -15.59 18.81
CA PRO A 190 -14.55 -16.25 19.79
C PRO A 190 -14.30 -15.30 20.96
N ALA A 191 -14.41 -15.81 22.18
CA ALA A 191 -14.06 -15.01 23.34
C ALA A 191 -12.54 -14.77 23.35
N LEU A 192 -12.13 -13.51 23.44
CA LEU A 192 -10.71 -13.12 23.43
C LEU A 192 -9.87 -13.88 24.45
N LYS A 193 -10.43 -14.15 25.64
CA LYS A 193 -9.79 -14.95 26.70
C LYS A 193 -9.38 -16.35 26.24
N ASP A 194 -10.19 -17.00 25.41
CA ASP A 194 -9.95 -18.37 24.96
C ASP A 194 -8.80 -18.39 23.95
N VAL A 195 -8.72 -17.32 23.13
CA VAL A 195 -7.61 -17.12 22.17
C VAL A 195 -6.31 -16.76 22.89
N ILE A 196 -6.36 -15.92 23.94
CA ILE A 196 -5.17 -15.61 24.74
C ILE A 196 -4.64 -16.89 25.41
N ASN A 197 -5.52 -17.70 25.98
CA ASN A 197 -5.15 -18.96 26.61
C ASN A 197 -4.57 -19.98 25.60
N ASP A 198 -5.15 -20.08 24.40
CA ASP A 198 -4.62 -20.89 23.29
C ASP A 198 -3.23 -20.40 22.84
N VAL A 199 -3.01 -19.08 22.81
CA VAL A 199 -1.70 -18.50 22.46
C VAL A 199 -0.65 -18.75 23.54
N GLN A 200 -1.02 -18.73 24.83
CA GLN A 200 -0.09 -18.87 25.96
C GLN A 200 0.14 -20.32 26.41
N GLY A 201 -0.80 -21.24 26.18
CA GLY A 201 -0.79 -22.60 26.73
C GLY A 201 0.24 -23.57 26.10
N ASP A 202 0.79 -23.26 24.93
CA ASP A 202 1.74 -24.14 24.22
C ASP A 202 3.19 -24.01 24.70
N ASP A 203 3.56 -22.94 25.43
CA ASP A 203 4.94 -22.71 25.89
C ASP A 203 5.30 -23.48 27.18
N THR A 204 4.31 -24.09 27.86
CA THR A 204 4.53 -24.87 29.09
C THR A 204 4.88 -26.35 28.88
N GLY A 205 5.05 -26.81 27.63
CA GLY A 205 5.27 -28.22 27.31
C GLY A 205 6.71 -28.73 27.30
N ILE A 206 7.74 -27.88 27.48
CA ILE A 206 9.16 -28.29 27.36
C ILE A 206 9.96 -27.93 28.63
N LEU A 207 9.47 -28.27 29.82
CA LEU A 207 10.32 -28.35 31.03
C LEU A 207 9.71 -29.39 31.99
N GLY A 208 9.86 -30.67 31.67
CA GLY A 208 9.27 -31.72 32.49
C GLY A 208 9.67 -33.14 32.12
N LEU A 209 10.96 -33.41 31.97
CA LEU A 209 11.52 -34.76 32.10
C LEU A 209 12.83 -34.66 32.89
N GLY A 210 12.69 -34.70 34.21
CA GLY A 210 13.73 -35.16 35.13
C GLY A 210 13.60 -36.67 35.34
#